data_AF-A0A8S2EE01-F1
#
_entry.id   AF-A0A8S2EE01-F1
#
_cell.length_a   1.000
_cell.length_b   1.000
_cell.length_c   1.000
_cell.angle_alpha   90.00
_cell.angle_beta   90.00
_cell.angle_gamma   90.00
#
_symmetry.space_group_name_H-M   'P 1'
#
loop_
_entity.id
_entity.type
_entity.pdbx_description
1 polymer ?
#
loop_
_entity_poly.entity_id
_entity_poly.type
_entity_poly.pdbx_seq_one_letter_code
_entity_poly.pdbx_strand_id
1 'polypeptide(L)'
;MTTVEFGGGPSLKSRKQFANLKEGSHVPKYTGHIHQIRFRQGLTYGEQTRRLFNEYPQLSRSVPDISLRTEKRRLQEQKANEDPYETHEFPDGLLPGYTGYIPQRKFQHGDRYRVETDECVANSKQDYGEGKQKINNLQRTIASYSKPSNLNSNRIVKHFLDYHRAYHPSEMSKMSDRRLFTEPPIPGYQGYIPRIRPTELGLGTRYHETTRKGLNRFALETEHSMTNWPISLSDTNTADPHRQ
;
A
#
# COMPACT_ATOMS: atom_id res chain seq x y z
N MET A 1 13.83 -13.14 26.07
CA MET A 1 12.58 -12.46 25.65
C MET A 1 12.81 -11.81 24.30
N THR A 2 12.22 -12.34 23.23
CA THR A 2 12.32 -11.78 21.88
C THR A 2 11.00 -11.14 21.50
N THR A 3 11.05 -9.84 21.23
CA THR A 3 9.95 -8.99 20.76
C THR A 3 9.49 -9.47 19.38
N VAL A 4 8.20 -9.80 19.27
CA VAL A 4 7.55 -10.13 18.00
C VAL A 4 6.67 -8.94 17.65
N GLU A 5 7.15 -8.06 16.78
CA GLU A 5 6.32 -7.03 16.18
C GLU A 5 5.55 -7.63 14.98
N PHE A 6 4.23 -7.48 15.05
CA PHE A 6 3.20 -7.60 14.02
C PHE A 6 3.57 -8.13 12.62
N GLY A 7 2.84 -9.16 12.16
CA GLY A 7 2.60 -9.43 10.73
C GLY A 7 3.76 -10.00 9.89
N GLY A 8 4.92 -10.31 10.48
CA GLY A 8 6.05 -10.91 9.79
C GLY A 8 6.14 -12.41 10.02
N GLY A 9 6.40 -13.20 8.97
CA GLY A 9 6.80 -14.60 9.09
C GLY A 9 8.05 -14.80 9.98
N PRO A 10 8.54 -16.04 10.14
CA PRO A 10 9.65 -16.34 11.05
C PRO A 10 10.83 -15.39 10.87
N SER A 11 11.38 -14.90 12.00
CA SER A 11 12.47 -13.92 12.00
C SER A 11 13.68 -14.41 11.19
N LEU A 12 14.50 -13.48 10.68
CA LEU A 12 15.70 -13.86 9.90
C LEU A 12 16.62 -14.80 10.70
N LYS A 13 16.75 -14.58 12.02
CA LYS A 13 17.53 -15.44 12.92
C LYS A 13 16.90 -16.83 13.04
N SER A 14 15.57 -16.91 13.24
CA SER A 14 14.83 -18.17 13.30
C SER A 14 14.93 -18.95 11.99
N ARG A 15 14.89 -18.28 10.83
CA ARG A 15 15.05 -18.90 9.51
C ARG A 15 16.47 -19.44 9.29
N LYS A 16 17.50 -18.72 9.75
CA LYS A 16 18.90 -19.19 9.70
C LYS A 16 19.11 -20.41 10.58
N GLN A 17 18.55 -20.40 11.80
CA GLN A 17 18.60 -21.53 12.72
C GLN A 17 17.86 -22.74 12.16
N PHE A 18 16.64 -22.57 11.65
CA PHE A 18 15.87 -23.65 11.03
C PHE A 18 16.63 -24.33 9.89
N ALA A 19 17.31 -23.55 9.06
CA ALA A 19 18.09 -24.06 7.93
C ALA A 19 19.54 -24.47 8.30
N ASN A 20 19.90 -24.49 9.60
CA ASN A 20 21.25 -24.78 10.11
C ASN A 20 22.36 -24.04 9.34
N LEU A 21 22.12 -22.78 8.99
CA LEU A 21 23.05 -21.98 8.21
C LEU A 21 24.20 -21.48 9.07
N LYS A 22 25.43 -21.66 8.58
CA LYS A 22 26.66 -21.14 9.19
C LYS A 22 26.71 -19.61 9.10
N GLU A 23 27.50 -19.00 9.97
CA GLU A 23 27.74 -17.55 9.95
C GLU A 23 28.26 -17.08 8.57
N GLY A 24 27.85 -15.88 8.15
CA GLY A 24 28.10 -15.36 6.79
C GLY A 24 27.16 -15.87 5.69
N SER A 25 26.43 -16.97 5.92
CA SER A 25 25.49 -17.51 4.92
C SER A 25 24.20 -16.70 4.84
N HIS A 26 23.66 -16.55 3.62
CA HIS A 26 22.35 -15.93 3.38
C HIS A 26 21.23 -16.98 3.34
N VAL A 27 20.04 -16.58 3.80
CA VAL A 27 18.86 -17.46 3.80
C VAL A 27 18.32 -17.57 2.37
N PRO A 28 17.90 -18.77 1.91
CA PRO A 28 17.17 -18.91 0.66
C PRO A 28 16.00 -17.92 0.54
N LYS A 29 15.78 -17.40 -0.67
CA LYS A 29 14.86 -16.28 -0.98
C LYS A 29 15.33 -14.90 -0.48
N TYR A 30 16.61 -14.72 -0.18
CA TYR A 30 17.16 -13.36 -0.04
C TYR A 30 17.08 -12.66 -1.41
N THR A 31 16.37 -11.53 -1.46
CA THR A 31 16.10 -10.77 -2.70
C THR A 31 17.06 -9.61 -2.94
N GLY A 32 18.05 -9.43 -2.07
CA GLY A 32 19.07 -8.39 -2.25
C GLY A 32 20.21 -8.84 -3.15
N HIS A 33 21.04 -7.87 -3.56
CA HIS A 33 22.20 -8.13 -4.40
C HIS A 33 23.33 -8.82 -3.62
N ILE A 34 23.94 -9.84 -4.23
CA ILE A 34 25.15 -10.49 -3.73
C ILE A 34 26.18 -10.42 -4.84
N HIS A 35 27.27 -9.71 -4.61
CA HIS A 35 28.33 -9.56 -5.59
C HIS A 35 28.91 -10.94 -5.96
N GLN A 36 29.16 -11.14 -7.24
CA GLN A 36 29.75 -12.34 -7.84
C GLN A 36 28.97 -13.66 -7.74
N ILE A 37 27.80 -13.72 -7.09
CA ILE A 37 27.02 -14.97 -6.95
C ILE A 37 26.67 -15.61 -8.29
N ARG A 38 26.37 -14.80 -9.31
CA ARG A 38 26.01 -15.27 -10.66
C ARG A 38 27.13 -15.99 -11.42
N PHE A 39 28.39 -15.76 -11.01
CA PHE A 39 29.57 -16.35 -11.64
C PHE A 39 30.01 -17.64 -10.93
N ARG A 40 29.27 -18.08 -9.91
CA ARG A 40 29.57 -19.27 -9.12
C ARG A 40 28.44 -20.28 -9.27
N GLN A 41 28.79 -21.54 -9.55
CA GLN A 41 27.83 -22.63 -9.72
C GLN A 41 28.31 -23.87 -8.95
N GLY A 42 27.42 -24.85 -8.75
CA GLY A 42 27.80 -26.16 -8.18
C GLY A 42 27.77 -26.29 -6.65
N LEU A 43 27.29 -25.29 -5.91
CA LEU A 43 27.14 -25.37 -4.44
C LEU A 43 25.76 -24.83 -4.02
N THR A 44 25.32 -25.18 -2.81
CA THR A 44 24.06 -24.66 -2.26
C THR A 44 24.14 -23.15 -2.04
N TYR A 45 22.99 -22.47 -2.12
CA TYR A 45 22.91 -21.01 -1.96
C TYR A 45 23.56 -20.53 -0.65
N GLY A 46 23.29 -21.21 0.47
CA GLY A 46 23.90 -20.89 1.76
C GLY A 46 25.42 -21.00 1.73
N GLU A 47 25.95 -22.06 1.12
CA GLU A 47 27.39 -22.31 1.07
C GLU A 47 28.12 -21.38 0.09
N GLN A 48 27.53 -21.06 -1.08
CA GLN A 48 28.09 -20.08 -2.01
C GLN A 48 28.18 -18.70 -1.40
N THR A 49 27.09 -18.26 -0.75
CA THR A 49 27.04 -16.94 -0.11
C THR A 49 28.00 -16.84 1.07
N ARG A 50 28.23 -17.94 1.80
CA ARG A 50 29.25 -18.04 2.83
C ARG A 50 30.67 -17.95 2.28
N ARG A 51 30.98 -18.65 1.18
CA ARG A 51 32.30 -18.56 0.55
C ARG A 51 32.59 -17.15 0.07
N LEU A 52 31.61 -16.51 -0.58
CA LEU A 52 31.72 -15.11 -0.99
C LEU A 52 31.95 -14.17 0.20
N PHE A 53 31.25 -14.40 1.31
CA PHE A 53 31.44 -13.64 2.55
C PHE A 53 32.87 -13.75 3.09
N ASN A 54 33.46 -14.94 3.05
CA ASN A 54 34.83 -15.19 3.53
C ASN A 54 35.92 -14.70 2.56
N GLU A 55 35.70 -14.84 1.26
CA GLU A 55 36.69 -14.52 0.23
C GLU A 55 36.76 -13.02 -0.07
N TYR A 56 35.63 -12.33 0.08
CA TYR A 56 35.53 -10.90 -0.12
C TYR A 56 34.94 -10.20 1.11
N PRO A 57 35.65 -10.18 2.25
CA PRO A 57 35.18 -9.51 3.47
C PRO A 57 34.93 -8.00 3.23
N GLN A 58 35.65 -7.38 2.31
CA GLN A 58 35.43 -5.98 1.88
C GLN A 58 34.10 -5.75 1.12
N LEU A 59 33.51 -6.80 0.56
CA LEU A 59 32.24 -6.76 -0.18
C LEU A 59 31.06 -7.24 0.68
N SER A 60 31.33 -7.96 1.78
CA SER A 60 30.34 -8.13 2.84
C SER A 60 30.02 -6.75 3.35
N ARG A 61 28.77 -6.29 3.11
CA ARG A 61 28.25 -4.96 3.48
C ARG A 61 29.20 -4.28 4.46
N SER A 62 30.10 -3.45 3.95
CA SER A 62 30.59 -2.36 4.78
C SER A 62 29.30 -1.76 5.30
N VAL A 63 29.13 -1.81 6.63
CA VAL A 63 27.99 -1.22 7.30
C VAL A 63 27.83 0.13 6.62
N PRO A 64 26.75 0.36 5.84
CA PRO A 64 26.74 1.45 4.87
C PRO A 64 27.10 2.68 5.67
N ASP A 65 28.26 3.25 5.35
CA ASP A 65 29.05 4.06 6.28
C ASP A 65 28.09 4.90 7.11
N ILE A 66 27.94 4.53 8.39
CA ILE A 66 26.92 5.12 9.25
C ILE A 66 27.15 6.64 9.27
N SER A 67 28.38 7.10 9.02
CA SER A 67 28.73 8.50 8.84
C SER A 67 27.94 9.17 7.70
N LEU A 68 27.88 8.60 6.50
CA LEU A 68 27.21 9.19 5.33
C LEU A 68 25.68 9.20 5.47
N ARG A 69 25.11 8.18 6.13
CA ARG A 69 23.68 8.18 6.47
C ARG A 69 23.35 9.16 7.59
N THR A 70 24.23 9.30 8.57
CA THR A 70 24.06 10.24 9.67
C THR A 70 24.19 11.67 9.17
N GLU A 71 25.12 11.94 8.26
CA GLU A 71 25.32 13.27 7.67
C GLU A 71 24.15 13.65 6.76
N LYS A 72 23.68 12.76 5.88
CA LYS A 72 22.46 13.01 5.09
C LYS A 72 21.23 13.23 5.97
N ARG A 73 21.11 12.49 7.07
CA ARG A 73 20.02 12.68 8.04
C ARG A 73 20.14 14.02 8.76
N ARG A 74 21.33 14.41 9.20
CA ARG A 74 21.60 15.71 9.83
C ARG A 74 21.29 16.87 8.89
N LEU A 75 21.73 16.80 7.64
CA LEU A 75 21.43 17.82 6.62
C LEU A 75 19.93 17.89 6.30
N GLN A 76 19.23 16.74 6.30
CA GLN A 76 17.77 16.71 6.16
C GLN A 76 17.05 17.27 7.38
N GLU A 77 17.54 16.99 8.59
CA GLU A 77 17.00 17.53 9.85
C GLU A 77 17.24 19.04 9.96
N GLN A 78 18.39 19.53 9.49
CA GLN A 78 18.70 20.96 9.39
C GLN A 78 17.75 21.65 8.41
N LYS A 79 17.58 21.11 7.19
CA LYS A 79 16.59 21.61 6.22
C LYS A 79 15.14 21.50 6.69
N ALA A 80 14.81 20.53 7.54
CA ALA A 80 13.48 20.40 8.13
C ALA A 80 13.21 21.40 9.27
N ASN A 81 14.28 21.98 9.84
CA ASN A 81 14.20 23.03 10.84
C ASN A 81 14.22 24.44 10.25
N GLU A 82 14.68 24.60 9.00
CA GLU A 82 14.51 25.84 8.24
C GLU A 82 13.02 26.07 7.94
N ASP A 83 12.57 27.31 8.12
CA ASP A 83 11.20 27.68 7.79
C ASP A 83 11.02 27.65 6.27
N PRO A 84 10.12 26.82 5.70
CA PRO A 84 9.91 26.73 4.26
C PRO A 84 9.48 28.04 3.61
N TYR A 85 9.04 29.01 4.42
CA TYR A 85 8.58 30.32 3.99
C TYR A 85 9.59 31.44 4.24
N GLU A 86 10.73 31.17 4.88
CA GLU A 86 11.83 32.14 4.94
C GLU A 86 12.60 32.14 3.62
N THR A 87 12.45 33.22 2.86
CA THR A 87 13.19 33.39 1.61
C THR A 87 14.48 34.14 1.90
N HIS A 88 15.60 33.42 2.04
CA HIS A 88 16.92 34.04 2.24
C HIS A 88 17.34 34.97 1.09
N GLU A 89 16.73 34.81 -0.08
CA GLU A 89 17.01 35.62 -1.28
C GLU A 89 16.32 37.00 -1.24
N PHE A 90 15.24 37.16 -0.46
CA PHE A 90 14.44 38.40 -0.43
C PHE A 90 14.07 38.78 1.02
N PRO A 91 15.01 39.35 1.78
CA PRO A 91 14.78 39.72 3.19
C PRO A 91 13.71 40.81 3.36
N ASP A 92 13.52 41.67 2.36
CA ASP A 92 12.56 42.79 2.37
C ASP A 92 11.19 42.44 1.75
N GLY A 93 10.94 41.16 1.46
CA GLY A 93 9.71 40.68 0.82
C GLY A 93 9.81 40.52 -0.69
N LEU A 94 8.73 40.03 -1.31
CA LEU A 94 8.71 39.67 -2.73
C LEU A 94 8.74 40.91 -3.64
N LEU A 95 9.57 40.86 -4.69
CA LEU A 95 9.73 41.95 -5.66
C LEU A 95 8.51 42.04 -6.61
N PRO A 96 8.06 43.26 -6.96
CA PRO A 96 7.08 43.45 -8.04
C PRO A 96 7.60 42.82 -9.34
N GLY A 97 6.82 41.91 -9.92
CA GLY A 97 7.21 41.16 -11.12
C GLY A 97 7.70 39.73 -10.83
N TYR A 98 7.76 39.29 -9.58
CA TYR A 98 7.96 37.88 -9.27
C TYR A 98 6.82 37.03 -9.85
N THR A 99 7.19 36.09 -10.72
CA THR A 99 6.28 35.20 -11.48
C THR A 99 6.13 33.82 -10.85
N GLY A 100 6.81 33.55 -9.73
CA GLY A 100 6.71 32.29 -9.03
C GLY A 100 5.38 32.12 -8.30
N TYR A 101 5.21 30.96 -7.68
CA TYR A 101 4.00 30.65 -6.92
C TYR A 101 3.94 31.47 -5.62
N ILE A 102 2.76 32.04 -5.34
CA ILE A 102 2.45 32.72 -4.08
C ILE A 102 1.18 32.06 -3.53
N PRO A 103 1.26 31.44 -2.34
CA PRO A 103 0.11 30.75 -1.76
C PRO A 103 -1.03 31.74 -1.46
N GLN A 104 -2.27 31.29 -1.66
CA GLN A 104 -3.50 32.05 -1.37
C GLN A 104 -3.70 33.40 -2.10
N ARG A 105 -2.73 33.89 -2.87
CA ARG A 105 -2.79 35.17 -3.60
C ARG A 105 -4.04 35.33 -4.47
N LYS A 106 -4.47 34.28 -5.16
CA LYS A 106 -5.69 34.29 -5.99
C LYS A 106 -6.99 34.63 -5.24
N PHE A 107 -6.96 34.67 -3.90
CA PHE A 107 -8.08 35.02 -3.06
C PHE A 107 -7.95 36.43 -2.46
N GLN A 108 -6.77 37.05 -2.53
CA GLN A 108 -6.55 38.42 -2.10
C GLN A 108 -6.66 39.39 -3.29
N HIS A 109 -7.27 40.55 -3.04
CA HIS A 109 -7.58 41.52 -4.08
C HIS A 109 -7.68 42.92 -3.46
N GLY A 110 -7.34 43.96 -4.23
CA GLY A 110 -7.58 45.35 -3.85
C GLY A 110 -6.37 46.09 -3.28
N ASP A 111 -5.28 45.39 -3.00
CA ASP A 111 -4.05 45.97 -2.46
C ASP A 111 -2.90 46.03 -3.48
N ARG A 112 -1.84 46.74 -3.11
CA ARG A 112 -0.59 46.75 -3.87
C ARG A 112 0.07 45.39 -3.77
N TYR A 113 0.68 44.94 -4.86
CA TYR A 113 1.37 43.64 -4.96
C TYR A 113 2.14 43.28 -3.69
N ARG A 114 3.03 44.17 -3.20
CA ARG A 114 3.86 43.91 -2.03
C ARG A 114 3.05 43.59 -0.77
N VAL A 115 2.01 44.38 -0.50
CA VAL A 115 1.17 44.19 0.69
C VAL A 115 0.44 42.86 0.61
N GLU A 116 -0.17 42.59 -0.54
CA GLU A 116 -0.89 41.33 -0.81
C GLU A 116 0.03 40.11 -0.68
N THR A 117 1.25 40.18 -1.21
CA THR A 117 2.21 39.08 -1.15
C THR A 117 2.72 38.83 0.26
N ASP A 118 2.99 39.89 1.02
CA ASP A 118 3.50 39.80 2.38
C ASP A 118 2.43 39.18 3.29
N GLU A 119 1.16 39.60 3.15
CA GLU A 119 0.03 39.01 3.88
C GLU A 119 -0.18 37.54 3.51
N CYS A 120 -0.12 37.20 2.21
CA CYS A 120 -0.25 35.82 1.74
C CYS A 120 0.82 34.90 2.35
N VAL A 121 2.07 35.36 2.38
CA VAL A 121 3.20 34.61 2.96
C VAL A 121 3.04 34.49 4.47
N ALA A 122 2.67 35.57 5.16
CA ALA A 122 2.44 35.58 6.61
C ALA A 122 1.33 34.59 7.03
N ASN A 123 0.17 34.64 6.35
CA ASN A 123 -0.94 33.72 6.60
C ASN A 123 -0.54 32.26 6.34
N SER A 124 0.19 32.00 5.26
CA SER A 124 0.65 30.64 4.93
C SER A 124 1.64 30.10 5.98
N LYS A 125 2.54 30.95 6.50
CA LYS A 125 3.46 30.62 7.58
C LYS A 125 2.70 30.30 8.87
N GLN A 126 1.66 31.08 9.20
CA GLN A 126 0.79 30.82 10.34
C GLN A 126 0.04 29.48 10.20
N ASP A 127 -0.64 29.26 9.07
CA ASP A 127 -1.39 28.03 8.78
C ASP A 127 -0.50 26.78 8.91
N TYR A 128 0.72 26.85 8.37
CA TYR A 128 1.69 25.78 8.47
C TYR A 128 2.15 25.55 9.92
N GLY A 129 2.42 26.63 10.65
CA GLY A 129 2.80 26.58 12.07
C GLY A 129 1.71 25.92 12.93
N GLU A 130 0.46 26.32 12.74
CA GLU A 130 -0.69 25.73 13.42
C GLU A 130 -0.87 24.25 13.08
N GLY A 131 -0.73 23.88 11.81
CA GLY A 131 -0.77 22.49 11.36
C GLY A 131 0.31 21.64 12.04
N LYS A 132 1.54 22.14 12.10
CA LYS A 132 2.67 21.48 12.77
C LYS A 132 2.41 21.33 14.27
N GLN A 133 1.86 22.36 14.93
CA GLN A 133 1.49 22.29 16.35
C GLN A 133 0.37 21.27 16.60
N LYS A 134 -0.68 21.23 15.77
CA LYS A 134 -1.77 20.25 15.86
C LYS A 134 -1.23 18.82 15.77
N ILE A 135 -0.35 18.54 14.80
CA ILE A 135 0.30 17.23 14.66
C ILE A 135 1.14 16.89 15.90
N ASN A 136 1.96 17.82 16.37
CA ASN A 136 2.78 17.61 17.57
C ASN A 136 1.93 17.35 18.82
N ASN A 137 0.84 18.08 18.99
CA ASN A 137 -0.10 17.89 20.08
C ASN A 137 -0.76 16.51 19.99
N LEU A 138 -1.24 16.11 18.81
CA LEU A 138 -1.79 14.77 18.58
C LEU A 138 -0.77 13.68 18.92
N GLN A 139 0.48 13.83 18.50
CA GLN A 139 1.55 12.88 18.84
C GLN A 139 1.78 12.80 20.34
N ARG A 140 1.81 13.93 21.06
CA ARG A 140 1.94 13.95 22.52
C ARG A 140 0.74 13.29 23.20
N THR A 141 -0.48 13.58 22.74
CA THR A 141 -1.70 12.97 23.27
C THR A 141 -1.69 11.46 23.06
N ILE A 142 -1.34 10.99 21.85
CA ILE A 142 -1.22 9.54 21.56
C ILE A 142 -0.15 8.90 22.44
N ALA A 143 1.00 9.55 22.63
CA ALA A 143 2.08 9.06 23.49
C ALA A 143 1.72 9.04 24.98
N SER A 144 0.78 9.89 25.42
CA SER A 144 0.31 9.93 26.80
C SER A 144 -0.60 8.75 27.17
N TYR A 145 -1.26 8.15 26.17
CA TYR A 145 -2.07 6.95 26.38
C TYR A 145 -1.18 5.71 26.50
N SER A 146 -1.60 4.76 27.33
CA SER A 146 -0.95 3.46 27.38
C SER A 146 -1.08 2.75 26.03
N LYS A 147 0.01 2.11 25.57
CA LYS A 147 0.00 1.37 24.30
C LYS A 147 -1.11 0.30 24.40
N PRO A 148 -2.12 0.31 23.50
CA PRO A 148 -3.22 -0.64 23.60
C PRO A 148 -2.65 -2.05 23.49
N SER A 149 -2.85 -2.85 24.55
CA SER A 149 -2.64 -4.29 24.47
C SER A 149 -3.80 -4.89 23.70
N ASN A 150 -3.51 -5.85 22.81
CA ASN A 150 -4.58 -6.68 22.25
C ASN A 150 -5.33 -7.33 23.41
N LEU A 151 -6.66 -7.14 23.49
CA LEU A 151 -7.49 -7.70 24.57
C LEU A 151 -7.40 -9.23 24.60
N ASN A 152 -7.16 -9.86 23.44
CA ASN A 152 -6.97 -11.29 23.31
C ASN A 152 -5.51 -11.63 23.01
N SER A 153 -4.96 -12.60 23.75
CA SER A 153 -3.66 -13.18 23.44
C SER A 153 -3.69 -13.74 22.01
N ASN A 154 -2.65 -13.44 21.22
CA ASN A 154 -2.51 -13.95 19.85
C ASN A 154 -2.74 -15.48 19.76
N ARG A 155 -2.40 -16.21 20.83
CA ARG A 155 -2.63 -17.65 20.93
C ARG A 155 -4.12 -18.02 20.97
N ILE A 156 -4.92 -17.26 21.72
CA ILE A 156 -6.37 -17.49 21.85
C ILE A 156 -7.07 -17.17 20.53
N VAL A 157 -6.72 -16.04 19.90
CA VAL A 157 -7.26 -15.65 18.59
C VAL A 157 -6.90 -16.70 17.53
N LYS A 158 -5.63 -17.12 17.49
CA LYS A 158 -5.19 -18.17 16.56
C LYS A 158 -5.93 -19.48 16.80
N HIS A 159 -6.05 -19.92 18.05
CA HIS A 159 -6.77 -21.15 18.39
C HIS A 159 -8.24 -21.09 17.97
N PHE A 160 -8.90 -19.95 18.21
CA PHE A 160 -10.29 -19.74 17.80
C PHE A 160 -10.43 -19.78 16.28
N LEU A 161 -9.54 -19.11 15.53
CA LEU A 161 -9.54 -19.13 14.07
C LEU A 161 -9.26 -20.53 13.49
N ASP A 162 -8.31 -21.27 14.10
CA ASP A 162 -7.98 -22.64 13.70
C ASP A 162 -9.16 -23.59 13.98
N TYR A 163 -9.79 -23.46 15.15
CA TYR A 163 -11.00 -24.20 15.52
C TYR A 163 -12.15 -23.91 14.54
N HIS A 164 -12.43 -22.64 14.27
CA HIS A 164 -13.51 -22.24 13.36
C HIS A 164 -13.27 -22.72 11.93
N ARG A 165 -12.02 -22.73 11.45
CA ARG A 165 -11.64 -23.27 10.13
C ARG A 165 -11.82 -24.80 10.05
N ALA A 166 -11.54 -25.51 11.13
CA ALA A 166 -11.63 -26.98 11.17
C ALA A 166 -13.09 -27.48 11.23
N TYR A 167 -13.94 -26.81 12.02
CA TYR A 167 -15.31 -27.27 12.28
C TYR A 167 -16.39 -26.54 11.47
N HIS A 168 -16.07 -25.40 10.85
CA HIS A 168 -16.97 -24.68 9.94
C HIS A 168 -16.29 -24.40 8.58
N PRO A 169 -15.86 -25.44 7.83
CA PRO A 169 -15.15 -25.26 6.56
C PRO A 169 -16.04 -24.69 5.44
N SER A 170 -17.36 -24.89 5.50
CA SER A 170 -18.34 -24.33 4.57
C SER A 170 -18.83 -22.94 4.96
N GLU A 171 -18.74 -22.57 6.24
CA GLU A 171 -18.86 -21.17 6.68
C GLU A 171 -17.53 -20.45 6.48
N MET A 172 -16.92 -20.62 5.31
CA MET A 172 -15.77 -19.82 4.91
C MET A 172 -16.15 -18.37 5.14
N SER A 173 -15.41 -17.72 6.06
CA SER A 173 -15.35 -16.29 6.31
C SER A 173 -16.60 -15.61 5.78
N LYS A 174 -17.60 -15.29 6.61
CA LYS A 174 -18.67 -14.36 6.22
C LYS A 174 -17.96 -13.15 5.61
N MET A 175 -17.83 -13.15 4.29
CA MET A 175 -17.21 -12.11 3.51
C MET A 175 -18.30 -11.08 3.38
N SER A 176 -18.76 -10.59 4.53
CA SER A 176 -19.62 -9.42 4.62
C SER A 176 -18.96 -8.22 3.93
N ASP A 177 -17.64 -8.28 3.71
CA ASP A 177 -16.88 -7.29 2.94
C ASP A 177 -16.84 -7.56 1.43
N ARG A 178 -17.31 -8.72 0.94
CA ARG A 178 -17.54 -8.85 -0.50
C ARG A 178 -18.83 -8.10 -0.83
N ARG A 179 -18.62 -6.93 -1.42
CA ARG A 179 -19.68 -6.15 -2.06
C ARG A 179 -20.54 -7.05 -2.93
N LEU A 180 -21.85 -6.84 -2.85
CA LEU A 180 -22.79 -7.63 -3.66
C LEU A 180 -22.49 -7.41 -5.14
N PHE A 181 -22.75 -8.41 -5.97
CA PHE A 181 -22.54 -8.31 -7.42
C PHE A 181 -23.30 -7.14 -8.06
N THR A 182 -24.42 -6.75 -7.47
CA THR A 182 -25.27 -5.63 -7.89
C THR A 182 -24.93 -4.29 -7.23
N GLU A 183 -23.98 -4.28 -6.29
CA GLU A 183 -23.58 -3.08 -5.57
C GLU A 183 -22.70 -2.19 -6.47
N PRO A 184 -23.01 -0.89 -6.58
CA PRO A 184 -22.21 0.01 -7.39
C PRO A 184 -20.79 0.20 -6.83
N PRO A 185 -19.77 0.31 -7.70
CA PRO A 185 -18.39 0.55 -7.29
C PRO A 185 -18.25 1.97 -6.74
N ILE A 186 -17.11 2.23 -6.07
CA ILE A 186 -16.82 3.55 -5.53
C ILE A 186 -16.88 4.64 -6.63
N PRO A 187 -17.32 5.86 -6.31
CA PRO A 187 -17.19 6.99 -7.22
C PRO A 187 -15.74 7.15 -7.70
N GLY A 188 -15.54 7.37 -9.00
CA GLY A 188 -14.22 7.46 -9.61
C GLY A 188 -13.68 6.14 -10.17
N TYR A 189 -14.38 5.02 -10.01
CA TYR A 189 -14.04 3.77 -10.70
C TYR A 189 -14.12 3.94 -12.22
N GLN A 190 -13.04 3.59 -12.92
CA GLN A 190 -12.89 3.76 -14.38
C GLN A 190 -13.04 2.44 -15.17
N GLY A 191 -13.25 1.32 -14.49
CA GLY A 191 -13.42 0.02 -15.15
C GLY A 191 -14.73 -0.10 -15.92
N TYR A 192 -14.87 -1.21 -16.66
CA TYR A 192 -16.09 -1.50 -17.39
C TYR A 192 -17.24 -1.85 -16.43
N ILE A 193 -18.43 -1.32 -16.71
CA ILE A 193 -19.68 -1.66 -16.02
C ILE A 193 -20.70 -2.08 -17.09
N PRO A 194 -21.24 -3.30 -17.03
CA PRO A 194 -22.24 -3.77 -17.97
C PRO A 194 -23.45 -2.82 -18.03
N ARG A 195 -23.96 -2.59 -19.24
CA ARG A 195 -25.19 -1.82 -19.50
C ARG A 195 -25.20 -0.38 -18.95
N ILE A 196 -24.06 0.22 -18.59
CA ILE A 196 -24.04 1.59 -18.04
C ILE A 196 -24.13 2.70 -19.10
N ARG A 197 -23.49 2.49 -20.28
CA ARG A 197 -23.41 3.47 -21.38
C ARG A 197 -24.49 3.32 -22.47
N PRO A 198 -24.86 2.10 -22.89
CA PRO A 198 -25.67 1.94 -24.10
C PRO A 198 -27.19 1.94 -23.85
N THR A 199 -27.66 2.07 -22.61
CA THR A 199 -29.10 2.00 -22.30
C THR A 199 -29.63 3.27 -21.66
N GLU A 200 -30.88 3.61 -21.98
CA GLU A 200 -31.64 4.74 -21.40
C GLU A 200 -31.73 4.72 -19.87
N LEU A 201 -31.50 3.55 -19.25
CA LEU A 201 -31.54 3.32 -17.80
C LEU A 201 -30.63 4.26 -17.00
N GLY A 202 -29.58 4.78 -17.64
CA GLY A 202 -28.58 5.64 -17.03
C GLY A 202 -28.77 7.14 -17.25
N LEU A 203 -29.72 7.56 -18.07
CA LEU A 203 -29.87 8.97 -18.42
C LEU A 203 -30.35 9.79 -17.22
N GLY A 204 -29.70 10.93 -16.96
CA GLY A 204 -30.13 11.91 -15.95
C GLY A 204 -29.97 11.49 -14.49
N THR A 205 -29.17 10.46 -14.18
CA THR A 205 -28.98 9.97 -12.79
C THR A 205 -27.52 10.02 -12.34
N ARG A 206 -27.29 9.98 -11.02
CA ARG A 206 -25.94 9.93 -10.44
C ARG A 206 -25.29 8.58 -10.75
N TYR A 207 -23.96 8.57 -10.89
CA TYR A 207 -23.16 7.38 -11.22
C TYR A 207 -23.52 6.10 -10.45
N HIS A 208 -23.73 6.18 -9.13
CA HIS A 208 -24.06 5.00 -8.31
C HIS A 208 -25.46 4.43 -8.65
N GLU A 209 -26.44 5.28 -8.95
CA GLU A 209 -27.78 4.85 -9.36
C GLU A 209 -27.78 4.23 -10.76
N THR A 210 -27.09 4.90 -11.69
CA THR A 210 -26.90 4.40 -13.07
C THR A 210 -26.23 3.03 -13.07
N THR A 211 -25.17 2.88 -12.28
CA THR A 211 -24.42 1.63 -12.16
C THR A 211 -25.28 0.52 -11.53
N ARG A 212 -25.99 0.83 -10.43
CA ARG A 212 -26.87 -0.13 -9.76
C ARG A 212 -27.94 -0.67 -10.71
N LYS A 213 -28.58 0.21 -11.49
CA LYS A 213 -29.58 -0.18 -12.51
C LYS A 213 -28.98 -1.06 -13.61
N GLY A 214 -27.80 -0.69 -14.12
CA GLY A 214 -27.08 -1.47 -15.14
C GLY A 214 -26.71 -2.87 -14.66
N LEU A 215 -26.17 -2.98 -13.44
CA LEU A 215 -25.79 -4.26 -12.83
C LEU A 215 -27.01 -5.13 -12.52
N ASN A 216 -28.10 -4.56 -12.00
CA ASN A 216 -29.35 -5.29 -11.78
C ASN A 216 -29.92 -5.85 -13.08
N ARG A 217 -29.92 -5.06 -14.16
CA ARG A 217 -30.38 -5.54 -15.47
C ARG A 217 -29.51 -6.66 -16.00
N PHE A 218 -28.19 -6.52 -15.89
CA PHE A 218 -27.26 -7.56 -16.30
C PHE A 218 -27.47 -8.85 -15.49
N ALA A 219 -27.68 -8.74 -14.17
CA ALA A 219 -28.00 -9.89 -13.32
C ALA A 219 -29.30 -10.60 -13.76
N LEU A 220 -30.36 -9.85 -14.07
CA LEU A 220 -31.59 -10.42 -14.61
C LEU A 220 -31.34 -11.14 -15.94
N GLU A 221 -30.58 -10.54 -16.87
CA GLU A 221 -30.23 -11.16 -18.15
C GLU A 221 -29.43 -12.46 -17.96
N THR A 222 -28.49 -12.50 -17.01
CA THR A 222 -27.71 -13.71 -16.72
C THR A 222 -28.55 -14.82 -16.12
N GLU A 223 -29.47 -14.51 -15.20
CA GLU A 223 -30.37 -15.51 -14.62
C GLU A 223 -31.30 -16.10 -15.70
N HIS A 224 -31.89 -15.27 -16.56
CA HIS A 224 -32.74 -15.74 -17.66
C HIS A 224 -31.96 -16.54 -18.72
N SER A 225 -30.69 -16.21 -18.95
CA SER A 225 -29.83 -16.99 -19.85
C SER A 225 -29.45 -18.35 -19.27
N MET A 226 -29.29 -18.43 -17.94
CA MET A 226 -28.98 -19.68 -17.25
C MET A 226 -30.18 -20.63 -17.23
N THR A 227 -31.40 -20.10 -17.06
CA THR A 227 -32.63 -20.93 -17.06
C THR A 227 -33.00 -21.44 -18.45
N ASN A 228 -32.69 -20.69 -19.52
CA ASN A 228 -33.06 -21.04 -20.90
C ASN A 228 -31.92 -21.71 -21.70
N TRP A 229 -30.86 -22.18 -21.05
CA TRP A 229 -29.78 -22.88 -21.74
C TRP A 229 -30.25 -24.26 -22.21
N PRO A 230 -30.21 -24.59 -23.52
CA PRO A 230 -30.61 -25.92 -23.99
C PRO A 230 -29.52 -26.93 -23.62
N ILE A 231 -29.69 -27.62 -22.51
CA ILE A 231 -28.92 -28.84 -22.23
C ILE A 231 -29.62 -29.98 -23.00
N SER A 232 -29.36 -30.12 -24.30
CA SER A 232 -29.58 -31.39 -25.01
C SER A 232 -28.25 -32.15 -25.03
N LEU A 233 -27.99 -32.92 -23.96
CA LEU A 233 -26.86 -33.83 -23.85
C LEU A 233 -27.39 -35.25 -23.60
N SER A 234 -28.25 -35.71 -24.52
CA SER A 234 -28.58 -37.12 -24.70
C SER A 234 -29.03 -37.29 -26.14
N ASP A 235 -28.16 -37.87 -26.97
CA ASP A 235 -28.44 -38.78 -28.09
C ASP A 235 -27.29 -38.77 -29.11
N THR A 236 -26.14 -39.30 -28.70
CA THR A 236 -25.15 -39.87 -29.64
C THR A 236 -24.52 -41.12 -29.02
N ASN A 237 -25.34 -42.15 -28.81
CA ASN A 237 -24.85 -43.51 -28.59
C ASN A 237 -25.61 -44.47 -29.51
N THR A 238 -25.30 -44.39 -30.80
CA THR A 238 -25.50 -45.51 -31.73
C THR A 238 -24.11 -45.93 -32.18
N ALA A 239 -23.55 -46.93 -31.48
CA ALA A 239 -22.36 -47.62 -31.92
C ALA A 239 -22.70 -48.45 -33.16
N ASP A 240 -22.03 -48.18 -34.27
CA ASP A 240 -22.16 -48.87 -35.54
C ASP A 240 -21.22 -50.09 -35.54
N PRO A 241 -21.71 -51.35 -35.50
CA PRO A 241 -20.86 -52.51 -35.26
C PRO A 241 -20.54 -53.27 -36.55
N HIS A 242 -20.10 -52.62 -37.63
CA HIS A 242 -19.52 -53.34 -38.78
C HIS A 242 -18.41 -52.54 -39.48
N ARG A 243 -17.17 -52.78 -39.06
CA ARG A 243 -15.97 -52.60 -39.89
C ARG A 243 -15.02 -53.76 -39.65
N GLN A 244 -15.13 -54.78 -40.49
CA GLN A 244 -14.03 -55.67 -40.85
C GLN A 244 -13.47 -55.18 -42.18
#